data_AF-A0A9D5G4S2-F1
#
_entry.id   AF-A0A9D5G4S2-F1
#
_cell.length_a   1.000
_cell.length_b   1.000
_cell.length_c   1.000
_cell.angle_alpha   90.00
_cell.angle_beta   90.00
_cell.angle_gamma   90.00
#
_symmetry.space_group_name_H-M   'P 1'
#
loop_
_entity.id
_entity.type
_entity.pdbx_description
1 polymer ?
#
loop_
_entity_poly.entity_id
_entity_poly.type
_entity_poly.pdbx_seq_one_letter_code
_entity_poly.pdbx_strand_id
1 'polypeptide(L)'
;MNRLTRSAAITSLATLSVLASSARASADDALSLTRVARQLGFHYSYLPFENAVSLARPGIVVVVRPGDPFFSANERREPVFGMVPEYRQNDVYVSRSFMSEIRGLGQPFPAPSARLVVQRGPVDQGHVSELHLSQIPDAPTITVTGTATPGSRIEVVLRAALSASVPIVILDRATAFSDSSGAFATVVSIAPDHWYASRFIVEASGEGDAAPTIAKIDAMEQNPAARTKADDLDPKP
;
A
#
# COMPACT_ATOMS: atom_id res chain seq x y z
N MET A 1 -52.85 34.64 72.69
CA MET A 1 -51.68 33.73 72.78
C MET A 1 -52.01 32.52 71.91
N ASN A 2 -51.29 32.07 70.89
CA ASN A 2 -49.99 32.43 70.32
C ASN A 2 -49.91 31.85 68.87
N ARG A 3 -49.34 32.66 67.96
CA ARG A 3 -48.46 32.32 66.79
C ARG A 3 -49.09 31.57 65.60
N LEU A 4 -49.22 32.19 64.41
CA LEU A 4 -48.18 32.53 63.39
C LEU A 4 -47.31 31.33 62.98
N THR A 5 -47.39 30.89 61.72
CA THR A 5 -46.30 30.80 60.69
C THR A 5 -46.74 29.87 59.53
N ARG A 6 -46.72 30.34 58.27
CA ARG A 6 -45.69 30.08 57.20
C ARG A 6 -45.58 28.59 56.84
N SER A 7 -45.47 28.12 55.60
CA SER A 7 -45.01 28.68 54.34
C SER A 7 -45.42 27.74 53.20
N ALA A 8 -45.36 28.27 51.98
CA ALA A 8 -45.55 27.57 50.71
C ALA A 8 -44.52 26.44 50.47
N ALA A 9 -44.92 25.46 49.65
CA ALA A 9 -44.01 24.73 48.78
C ALA A 9 -44.78 24.29 47.52
N ILE A 10 -44.70 25.11 46.48
CA ILE A 10 -45.12 24.75 45.12
C ILE A 10 -44.00 23.86 44.57
N THR A 11 -44.24 22.55 44.54
CA THR A 11 -43.31 21.58 43.94
C THR A 11 -43.49 21.63 42.42
N SER A 12 -42.77 22.54 41.76
CA SER A 12 -42.59 22.50 40.31
C SER A 12 -41.61 21.37 39.98
N LEU A 13 -42.13 20.20 39.58
CA LEU A 13 -41.33 19.13 39.02
C LEU A 13 -40.96 19.53 37.58
N ALA A 14 -39.74 20.04 37.39
CA ALA A 14 -39.18 20.29 36.07
C ALA A 14 -38.83 18.94 35.43
N THR A 15 -39.66 18.49 34.49
CA THR A 15 -39.31 17.43 33.54
C THR A 15 -38.15 17.90 32.66
N LEU A 16 -36.95 17.42 32.96
CA LEU A 16 -35.77 17.59 32.11
C LEU A 16 -35.90 16.63 30.91
N SER A 17 -36.44 17.14 29.81
CA SER A 17 -36.41 16.45 28.51
C SER A 17 -34.98 16.46 28.00
N VAL A 18 -34.20 15.44 28.34
CA VAL A 18 -32.90 15.19 27.69
C VAL A 18 -33.20 14.73 26.27
N LEU A 19 -33.18 15.68 25.33
CA LEU A 19 -33.07 15.38 23.91
C LEU A 19 -31.72 14.71 23.70
N ALA A 20 -31.73 13.37 23.69
CA ALA A 20 -30.65 12.58 23.15
C ALA A 20 -30.59 12.87 21.65
N SER A 21 -29.84 13.92 21.30
CA SER A 21 -29.39 14.15 19.93
C SER A 21 -28.46 13.00 19.57
N SER A 22 -29.02 11.91 19.07
CA SER A 22 -28.26 10.90 18.33
C SER A 22 -27.68 11.61 17.13
N ALA A 23 -26.44 12.08 17.26
CA ALA A 23 -25.67 12.59 16.15
C ALA A 23 -25.58 11.45 15.13
N ARG A 24 -26.37 11.56 14.06
CA ARG A 24 -26.14 10.82 12.83
C ARG A 24 -24.75 11.26 12.37
N ALA A 25 -23.72 10.44 12.65
CA ALA A 25 -22.43 10.58 12.00
C ALA A 25 -22.70 10.45 10.50
N SER A 26 -22.72 11.59 9.82
CA SER A 26 -23.30 11.74 8.49
C SER A 26 -22.46 10.95 7.48
N ALA A 27 -23.14 10.34 6.51
CA ALA A 27 -22.54 9.71 5.35
C ALA A 27 -21.63 10.66 4.52
N ASP A 28 -21.61 11.95 4.85
CA ASP A 28 -20.82 13.03 4.23
C ASP A 28 -19.33 13.07 4.62
N ASP A 29 -18.88 12.26 5.59
CA ASP A 29 -17.47 12.24 6.05
C ASP A 29 -16.64 11.06 5.53
N ALA A 30 -17.24 10.21 4.70
CA ALA A 30 -16.60 9.05 4.14
C ALA A 30 -15.95 9.37 2.78
N LEU A 31 -14.62 9.28 2.73
CA LEU A 31 -13.79 9.52 1.54
C LEU A 31 -13.30 8.21 0.94
N SER A 32 -13.33 8.10 -0.39
CA SER A 32 -12.71 7.00 -1.13
C SER A 32 -11.19 6.98 -0.89
N LEU A 33 -10.68 5.83 -0.46
CA LEU A 33 -9.26 5.62 -0.17
C LEU A 33 -8.43 5.67 -1.46
N THR A 34 -8.97 5.22 -2.59
CA THR A 34 -8.34 5.38 -3.92
C THR A 34 -8.15 6.86 -4.27
N ARG A 35 -9.12 7.73 -3.96
CA ARG A 35 -8.99 9.18 -4.19
C ARG A 35 -7.94 9.79 -3.25
N VAL A 36 -7.96 9.41 -1.98
CA VAL A 36 -6.98 9.85 -0.97
C VAL A 36 -5.56 9.47 -1.38
N ALA A 37 -5.36 8.23 -1.82
CA ALA A 37 -4.07 7.73 -2.27
C ALA A 37 -3.50 8.57 -3.40
N ARG A 38 -4.29 8.80 -4.47
CA ARG A 38 -3.91 9.65 -5.60
C ARG A 38 -3.60 11.08 -5.19
N GLN A 39 -4.43 11.70 -4.34
CA GLN A 39 -4.21 13.06 -3.87
C GLN A 39 -2.90 13.22 -3.09
N LEU A 40 -2.54 12.19 -2.32
CA LEU A 40 -1.35 12.21 -1.49
C LEU A 40 -0.10 11.70 -2.24
N GLY A 41 -0.24 11.07 -3.40
CA GLY A 41 0.88 10.46 -4.14
C GLY A 41 1.27 9.07 -3.62
N PHE A 42 0.32 8.33 -3.03
CA PHE A 42 0.47 6.90 -2.79
C PHE A 42 0.00 6.09 -3.99
N HIS A 43 0.70 4.99 -4.25
CA HIS A 43 0.22 3.92 -5.09
C HIS A 43 -0.85 3.11 -4.35
N TYR A 44 -2.01 2.90 -4.96
CA TYR A 44 -3.13 2.16 -4.38
C TYR A 44 -3.18 0.75 -4.97
N SER A 45 -3.21 -0.28 -4.13
CA SER A 45 -3.40 -1.67 -4.56
C SER A 45 -4.40 -2.38 -3.65
N TYR A 46 -5.41 -3.02 -4.24
CA TYR A 46 -6.35 -3.88 -3.50
C TYR A 46 -5.80 -5.31 -3.43
N LEU A 47 -5.75 -5.86 -2.22
CA LEU A 47 -5.24 -7.20 -1.90
C LEU A 47 -6.43 -8.14 -1.62
N PRO A 48 -6.96 -8.87 -2.63
CA PRO A 48 -8.20 -9.62 -2.50
C PRO A 48 -8.12 -10.77 -1.50
N PHE A 49 -6.97 -11.45 -1.40
CA PHE A 49 -6.78 -12.58 -0.47
C PHE A 49 -6.70 -12.14 1.00
N GLU A 50 -6.27 -10.90 1.23
CA GLU A 50 -6.15 -10.33 2.57
C GLU A 50 -7.35 -9.47 2.96
N ASN A 51 -8.27 -9.24 2.01
CA ASN A 51 -9.32 -8.24 2.11
C ASN A 51 -8.76 -6.90 2.63
N ALA A 52 -7.74 -6.39 1.96
CA ALA A 52 -6.99 -5.22 2.40
C ALA A 52 -6.68 -4.28 1.23
N VAL A 53 -6.35 -3.04 1.56
CA VAL A 53 -5.76 -2.07 0.63
C VAL A 53 -4.34 -1.77 1.10
N SER A 54 -3.39 -1.83 0.17
CA SER A 54 -2.04 -1.33 0.36
C SER A 54 -1.90 0.03 -0.30
N LEU A 55 -1.44 1.01 0.47
CA LEU A 55 -1.01 2.32 0.02
C LEU A 55 0.51 2.38 0.13
N ALA A 56 1.20 2.41 -1.01
CA ALA A 56 2.65 2.37 -1.05
C ALA A 56 3.24 3.68 -1.58
N ARG A 57 4.33 4.13 -0.96
CA ARG A 57 5.21 5.20 -1.44
C ARG A 57 6.64 4.83 -1.02
N PRO A 58 7.68 5.30 -1.72
CA PRO A 58 9.05 5.14 -1.24
C PRO A 58 9.19 5.45 0.26
N GLY A 59 9.65 4.48 1.05
CA GLY A 59 9.86 4.59 2.50
C GLY A 59 8.62 4.36 3.38
N ILE A 60 7.41 4.22 2.81
CA ILE A 60 6.21 3.92 3.59
C ILE A 60 5.19 3.03 2.88
N VAL A 61 4.77 1.99 3.58
CA VAL A 61 3.64 1.12 3.20
C VAL A 61 2.59 1.17 4.30
N VAL A 62 1.36 1.51 3.90
CA VAL A 62 0.20 1.52 4.78
C VAL A 62 -0.77 0.44 4.31
N VAL A 63 -1.10 -0.50 5.17
CA VAL A 63 -2.10 -1.55 4.91
C VAL A 63 -3.36 -1.26 5.73
N VAL A 64 -4.49 -1.16 5.03
CA VAL A 64 -5.80 -0.84 5.59
C VAL A 64 -6.75 -1.99 5.33
N ARG A 65 -7.32 -2.59 6.39
CA ARG A 65 -8.29 -3.68 6.28
C ARG A 65 -9.70 -3.14 6.59
N PRO A 66 -10.68 -3.27 5.68
CA PRO A 66 -12.04 -2.88 5.97
C PRO A 66 -12.61 -3.66 7.17
N GLY A 67 -13.27 -2.96 8.09
CA GLY A 67 -13.80 -3.50 9.33
C GLY A 67 -12.79 -3.64 10.47
N ASP A 68 -11.49 -3.42 10.22
CA ASP A 68 -10.47 -3.42 11.27
C ASP A 68 -10.33 -2.00 11.86
N PRO A 69 -10.49 -1.81 13.18
CA PRO A 69 -10.24 -0.52 13.82
C PRO A 69 -8.74 -0.17 13.91
N PHE A 70 -7.87 -0.98 13.31
CA PHE A 70 -6.45 -0.73 13.19
C PHE A 70 -5.98 -0.78 11.74
N PHE A 71 -4.89 -0.07 11.45
CA PHE A 71 -4.15 -0.17 10.21
C PHE A 71 -2.69 -0.49 10.52
N SER A 72 -1.92 -0.90 9.52
CA SER A 72 -0.47 -1.12 9.67
C SER A 72 0.28 -0.09 8.85
N ALA A 73 1.24 0.61 9.44
CA ALA A 73 2.20 1.47 8.73
C ALA A 73 3.61 0.94 8.98
N ASN A 74 4.31 0.52 7.92
CA ASN A 74 5.63 -0.12 8.02
C ASN A 74 5.68 -1.18 9.13
N GLU A 75 4.72 -2.12 9.09
CA GLU A 75 4.56 -3.22 10.07
C GLU A 75 4.11 -2.81 11.48
N ARG A 76 4.07 -1.52 11.79
CA ARG A 76 3.55 -1.03 13.07
C ARG A 76 2.03 -0.92 13.01
N ARG A 77 1.35 -1.56 13.95
CA ARG A 77 -0.11 -1.48 14.09
C ARG A 77 -0.50 -0.18 14.79
N GLU A 78 -1.35 0.62 14.14
CA GLU A 78 -1.82 1.92 14.62
C GLU A 78 -3.36 1.95 14.62
N PRO A 79 -3.98 2.65 15.60
CA PRO A 79 -5.44 2.74 15.67
C PRO A 79 -6.00 3.67 14.60
N VAL A 80 -7.14 3.32 14.01
CA VAL A 80 -7.88 4.22 13.12
C VAL A 80 -8.70 5.20 13.95
N PHE A 81 -8.46 6.50 13.77
CA PHE A 81 -9.29 7.53 14.41
C PHE A 81 -10.51 7.90 13.55
N GLY A 82 -11.69 7.85 14.17
CA GLY A 82 -12.97 8.21 13.53
C GLY A 82 -13.74 6.99 13.02
N MET A 83 -14.22 7.05 11.78
CA MET A 83 -14.92 5.93 11.13
C MET A 83 -13.95 4.79 10.82
N VAL A 84 -14.31 3.56 11.21
CA VAL A 84 -13.60 2.35 10.81
C VAL A 84 -13.65 2.23 9.27
N PRO A 85 -12.56 1.81 8.59
CA PRO A 85 -12.58 1.70 7.14
C PRO A 85 -13.67 0.72 6.68
N GLU A 86 -14.47 1.12 5.70
CA GLU A 86 -15.59 0.31 5.21
C GLU A 86 -15.44 0.01 3.73
N TYR A 87 -15.67 -1.23 3.32
CA TYR A 87 -15.70 -1.59 1.90
C TYR A 87 -17.11 -1.37 1.35
N ARG A 88 -17.26 -0.44 0.41
CA ARG A 88 -18.53 -0.14 -0.26
C ARG A 88 -18.27 0.39 -1.66
N GLN A 89 -19.19 0.15 -2.60
CA GLN A 89 -19.04 0.65 -3.98
C GLN A 89 -17.68 0.30 -4.63
N ASN A 90 -17.17 -0.91 -4.36
CA ASN A 90 -15.90 -1.43 -4.89
C ASN A 90 -14.63 -0.65 -4.46
N ASP A 91 -14.68 0.08 -3.35
CA ASP A 91 -13.55 0.80 -2.79
C ASP A 91 -13.62 0.80 -1.25
N VAL A 92 -12.52 1.16 -0.60
CA VAL A 92 -12.48 1.38 0.85
C VAL A 92 -12.78 2.85 1.12
N TYR A 93 -13.72 3.09 2.03
CA TYR A 93 -14.09 4.42 2.46
C TYR A 93 -13.57 4.67 3.87
N VAL A 94 -12.98 5.84 4.08
CA VAL A 94 -12.30 6.22 5.33
C VAL A 94 -12.75 7.60 5.79
N SER A 95 -12.51 7.92 7.06
CA SER A 95 -12.79 9.24 7.61
C SER A 95 -11.79 10.32 7.15
N ARG A 96 -12.17 11.59 7.25
CA ARG A 96 -11.23 12.72 7.05
C ARG A 96 -10.09 12.76 8.07
N SER A 97 -10.34 12.31 9.30
CA SER A 97 -9.30 12.19 10.33
C SER A 97 -8.25 11.18 9.92
N PHE A 98 -8.67 10.00 9.42
CA PHE A 98 -7.77 9.00 8.90
C PHE A 98 -6.97 9.50 7.69
N MET A 99 -7.60 10.23 6.76
CA MET A 99 -6.87 10.87 5.65
C MET A 99 -5.75 11.82 6.17
N SER A 100 -6.03 12.58 7.23
CA SER A 100 -5.04 13.51 7.80
C SER A 100 -3.89 12.77 8.46
N GLU A 101 -4.16 11.61 9.05
CA GLU A 101 -3.16 10.69 9.60
C GLU A 101 -2.27 10.10 8.50
N ILE A 102 -2.86 9.54 7.42
CA ILE A 102 -2.11 9.04 6.25
C ILE A 102 -1.26 10.14 5.61
N ARG A 103 -1.77 11.38 5.57
CA ARG A 103 -0.99 12.53 5.10
C ARG A 103 0.21 12.78 6.01
N GLY A 104 0.02 12.77 7.33
CA GLY A 104 1.09 12.97 8.30
C GLY A 104 2.17 11.90 8.19
N LEU A 105 1.77 10.64 8.03
CA LEU A 105 2.66 9.51 7.80
C LEU A 105 3.46 9.63 6.50
N GLY A 106 2.88 10.23 5.45
CA GLY A 106 3.56 10.47 4.19
C GLY A 106 4.47 11.71 4.14
N GLN A 107 4.45 12.60 5.14
CA GLN A 107 5.26 13.84 5.14
C GLN A 107 6.78 13.60 5.13
N PRO A 108 7.34 12.66 5.92
CA PRO A 108 8.78 12.40 5.92
C PRO A 108 9.30 11.81 4.61
N PHE A 109 8.39 11.29 3.78
CA PHE A 109 8.70 10.53 2.58
C PHE A 109 8.28 11.33 1.34
N PRO A 110 9.22 12.05 0.70
CA PRO A 110 8.90 12.85 -0.47
C PRO A 110 8.27 11.97 -1.54
N ALA A 111 7.20 12.47 -2.17
CA ALA A 111 6.64 11.79 -3.33
C ALA A 111 7.76 11.61 -4.37
N PRO A 112 7.90 10.42 -4.98
CA PRO A 112 8.98 10.15 -5.91
C PRO A 112 8.94 11.18 -7.05
N SER A 113 9.95 12.04 -7.11
CA SER A 113 10.28 12.78 -8.32
C SER A 113 10.91 11.80 -9.30
N ALA A 114 10.08 11.14 -10.10
CA ALA A 114 10.49 10.07 -11.01
C ALA A 114 11.65 10.51 -11.93
N ARG A 115 12.78 9.79 -11.90
CA ARG A 115 13.69 9.75 -13.06
C ARG A 115 13.21 8.62 -13.97
N LEU A 116 12.61 8.99 -15.08
CA LEU A 116 12.12 8.09 -16.13
C LEU A 116 13.29 7.38 -16.83
N VAL A 117 13.25 6.05 -16.89
CA VAL A 117 13.85 5.28 -17.98
C VAL A 117 12.68 4.66 -18.75
N VAL A 118 12.41 5.17 -19.95
CA VAL A 118 11.31 4.72 -20.83
C VAL A 118 11.88 3.73 -21.84
N GLN A 119 11.28 2.54 -21.93
CA GLN A 119 11.44 1.66 -23.07
C GLN A 119 10.04 1.36 -23.63
N ARG A 120 9.75 1.86 -24.83
CA ARG A 120 8.47 1.70 -25.53
C ARG A 120 8.55 0.57 -26.55
N GLY A 121 7.59 -0.35 -26.51
CA GLY A 121 7.23 -1.23 -27.62
C GLY A 121 5.88 -0.84 -28.25
N PRO A 122 5.56 -1.30 -29.47
CA PRO A 122 4.24 -1.13 -30.08
C PRO A 122 3.15 -1.86 -29.29
N VAL A 123 1.98 -1.24 -29.15
CA VAL A 123 0.85 -1.73 -28.33
C VAL A 123 -0.16 -2.42 -29.24
N ASP A 124 -0.13 -3.75 -29.26
CA ASP A 124 -1.24 -4.57 -29.77
C ASP A 124 -2.07 -5.12 -28.59
N GLN A 125 -3.27 -5.64 -28.87
CA GLN A 125 -4.22 -6.06 -27.83
C GLN A 125 -3.60 -7.04 -26.82
N GLY A 126 -3.86 -6.80 -25.53
CA GLY A 126 -3.35 -7.62 -24.43
C GLY A 126 -1.90 -7.34 -24.04
N HIS A 127 -1.21 -6.42 -24.71
CA HIS A 127 0.22 -6.23 -24.50
C HIS A 127 0.59 -5.29 -23.36
N VAL A 128 1.67 -5.62 -22.66
CA VAL A 128 2.40 -4.71 -21.77
C VAL A 128 3.34 -3.84 -22.60
N SER A 129 3.06 -2.55 -22.70
CA SER A 129 3.77 -1.62 -23.58
C SER A 129 4.94 -0.89 -22.94
N GLU A 130 4.87 -0.64 -21.64
CA GLU A 130 5.94 -0.01 -20.85
C GLU A 130 6.03 -0.70 -19.49
N LEU A 131 7.25 -0.86 -18.99
CA LEU A 131 7.55 -1.45 -17.68
C LEU A 131 8.65 -0.63 -16.99
N HIS A 132 8.39 -0.21 -15.76
CA HIS A 132 9.29 0.56 -14.93
C HIS A 132 9.43 -0.09 -13.57
N LEU A 133 10.67 -0.14 -13.10
CA LEU A 133 11.02 -0.75 -11.82
C LEU A 133 11.61 0.33 -10.90
N SER A 134 11.16 0.33 -9.65
CA SER A 134 11.73 1.18 -8.61
C SER A 134 11.94 0.35 -7.36
N GLN A 135 13.19 0.28 -6.90
CA GLN A 135 13.51 -0.33 -5.62
C GLN A 135 13.23 0.68 -4.50
N ILE A 136 12.55 0.22 -3.45
CA ILE A 136 12.36 1.02 -2.24
C ILE A 136 13.64 0.88 -1.39
N PRO A 137 14.35 1.97 -1.06
CA PRO A 137 15.50 1.92 -0.16
C PRO A 137 15.13 1.22 1.14
N ASP A 138 16.03 0.34 1.62
CA ASP A 138 15.90 -0.40 2.89
C ASP A 138 14.68 -1.34 3.01
N ALA A 139 13.95 -1.58 1.92
CA ALA A 139 12.88 -2.59 1.88
C ALA A 139 13.21 -3.70 0.88
N PRO A 140 12.94 -4.99 1.22
CA PRO A 140 13.18 -6.11 0.32
C PRO A 140 12.06 -6.22 -0.73
N THR A 141 11.75 -5.13 -1.43
CA THR A 141 10.63 -5.04 -2.37
C THR A 141 10.97 -4.18 -3.59
N ILE A 142 10.42 -4.55 -4.74
CA ILE A 142 10.48 -3.78 -5.99
C ILE A 142 9.06 -3.35 -6.35
N THR A 143 8.87 -2.05 -6.54
CA THR A 143 7.65 -1.52 -7.14
C THR A 143 7.76 -1.67 -8.65
N VAL A 144 6.76 -2.32 -9.24
CA VAL A 144 6.63 -2.56 -10.68
C VAL A 144 5.46 -1.73 -11.18
N THR A 145 5.71 -0.86 -12.13
CA THR A 145 4.68 -0.01 -12.75
C THR A 145 4.77 -0.10 -14.26
N GLY A 146 3.70 0.19 -14.97
CA GLY A 146 3.75 0.14 -16.42
C GLY A 146 2.44 0.52 -17.09
N THR A 147 2.42 0.35 -18.41
CA THR A 147 1.21 0.48 -19.23
C THR A 147 0.93 -0.83 -19.94
N ALA A 148 -0.35 -1.18 -20.03
CA ALA A 148 -0.85 -2.33 -20.75
C ALA A 148 -2.22 -1.99 -21.36
N THR A 149 -2.77 -2.91 -22.16
CA THR A 149 -4.15 -2.77 -22.66
C THR A 149 -5.12 -2.56 -21.49
N PRO A 150 -5.99 -1.53 -21.49
CA PRO A 150 -6.90 -1.23 -20.37
C PRO A 150 -7.77 -2.41 -19.94
N GLY A 151 -7.91 -2.63 -18.62
CA GLY A 151 -8.69 -3.73 -18.05
C GLY A 151 -8.07 -5.11 -18.17
N SER A 152 -6.83 -5.22 -18.66
CA SER A 152 -6.14 -6.50 -18.85
C SER A 152 -5.54 -7.01 -17.54
N ARG A 153 -5.55 -8.34 -17.39
CA ARG A 153 -4.80 -9.03 -16.34
C ARG A 153 -3.34 -9.12 -16.74
N ILE A 154 -2.44 -8.84 -15.80
CA ILE A 154 -1.00 -8.78 -16.02
C ILE A 154 -0.32 -9.69 -15.00
N GLU A 155 0.40 -10.68 -15.48
CA GLU A 155 1.28 -11.51 -14.65
C GLU A 155 2.66 -10.85 -14.57
N VAL A 156 3.15 -10.66 -13.34
CA VAL A 156 4.46 -10.08 -13.07
C VAL A 156 5.29 -11.12 -12.33
N VAL A 157 6.43 -11.50 -12.91
CA VAL A 157 7.36 -12.49 -12.34
C VAL A 157 8.67 -11.80 -12.00
N LEU A 158 9.08 -11.87 -10.73
CA LEU A 158 10.40 -11.45 -10.30
C LEU A 158 11.34 -12.66 -10.34
N ARG A 159 12.46 -12.49 -11.02
CA ARG A 159 13.56 -13.45 -11.07
C ARG A 159 14.86 -12.82 -10.59
N ALA A 160 15.73 -13.65 -10.02
CA ALA A 160 17.07 -13.25 -9.64
C ALA A 160 18.13 -14.13 -10.31
N ALA A 161 19.15 -13.47 -10.85
CA ALA A 161 20.41 -14.11 -11.17
C ALA A 161 21.34 -13.95 -9.96
N LEU A 162 21.63 -15.07 -9.30
CA LEU A 162 22.35 -15.07 -8.03
C LEU A 162 23.88 -15.00 -8.23
N SER A 163 24.38 -15.50 -9.36
CA SER A 163 25.76 -15.31 -9.82
C SER A 163 25.84 -15.51 -11.34
N ALA A 164 26.98 -15.18 -11.95
CA ALA A 164 27.21 -15.43 -13.37
C ALA A 164 27.16 -16.92 -13.77
N SER A 165 27.20 -17.83 -12.79
CA SER A 165 27.25 -19.29 -12.97
C SER A 165 26.09 -20.03 -12.30
N VAL A 166 25.20 -19.32 -11.57
CA VAL A 166 24.07 -19.91 -10.86
C VAL A 166 22.79 -19.73 -11.70
N PRO A 167 21.89 -20.73 -11.71
CA PRO A 167 20.60 -20.63 -12.42
C PRO A 167 19.76 -19.42 -11.97
N ILE A 168 19.02 -18.86 -12.92
CA ILE A 168 18.01 -17.84 -12.65
C ILE A 168 16.87 -18.48 -11.85
N VAL A 169 16.60 -17.97 -10.66
CA VAL A 169 15.51 -18.43 -9.79
C VAL A 169 14.33 -17.47 -9.85
N ILE A 170 13.12 -17.99 -9.67
CA ILE A 170 11.92 -17.16 -9.48
C ILE A 170 11.82 -16.83 -8.00
N LEU A 171 11.75 -15.55 -7.67
CA LEU A 171 11.62 -15.07 -6.29
C LEU A 171 10.16 -14.82 -5.92
N ASP A 172 9.40 -14.19 -6.80
CA ASP A 172 8.02 -13.82 -6.53
C ASP A 172 7.19 -13.78 -7.82
N ARG A 173 5.87 -13.90 -7.66
CA ARG A 173 4.88 -13.74 -8.72
C ARG A 173 3.71 -12.91 -8.20
N ALA A 174 3.40 -11.84 -8.90
CA ALA A 174 2.25 -11.00 -8.62
C ALA A 174 1.29 -10.97 -9.82
N THR A 175 0.02 -10.73 -9.54
CA THR A 175 -0.97 -10.39 -10.56
C THR A 175 -1.38 -8.93 -10.37
N ALA A 176 -1.33 -8.15 -11.44
CA ALA A 176 -1.86 -6.80 -11.51
C ALA A 176 -3.00 -6.72 -12.53
N PHE A 177 -3.75 -5.63 -12.47
CA PHE A 177 -4.74 -5.28 -13.49
C PHE A 177 -4.47 -3.85 -13.95
N SER A 178 -4.54 -3.61 -15.26
CA SER A 178 -4.51 -2.25 -15.78
C SER A 178 -5.84 -1.55 -15.56
N ASP A 179 -5.77 -0.27 -15.24
CA ASP A 179 -6.95 0.58 -15.10
C ASP A 179 -7.51 1.00 -16.47
N SER A 180 -8.53 1.86 -16.45
CA SER A 180 -9.16 2.39 -17.66
C SER A 180 -8.23 3.24 -18.54
N SER A 181 -7.12 3.72 -17.98
CA SER A 181 -6.07 4.43 -18.72
C SER A 181 -4.97 3.50 -19.24
N GLY A 182 -5.03 2.22 -18.90
CA GLY A 182 -4.01 1.22 -19.23
C GLY A 182 -2.86 1.18 -18.23
N ALA A 183 -2.86 2.04 -17.21
CA ALA A 183 -1.80 2.04 -16.20
C ALA A 183 -2.00 0.87 -15.22
N PHE A 184 -0.90 0.22 -14.83
CA PHE A 184 -0.91 -0.78 -13.78
C PHE A 184 0.28 -0.58 -12.86
N ALA A 185 0.15 -1.07 -11.63
CA ALA A 185 1.28 -1.18 -10.73
C ALA A 185 1.06 -2.21 -9.63
N THR A 186 2.15 -2.81 -9.19
CA THR A 186 2.20 -3.87 -8.18
C THR A 186 3.53 -3.82 -7.45
N VAL A 187 3.62 -4.56 -6.35
CA VAL A 187 4.87 -4.75 -5.59
C VAL A 187 5.22 -6.23 -5.62
N VAL A 188 6.50 -6.53 -5.82
CA VAL A 188 7.06 -7.88 -5.70
C VAL A 188 8.14 -7.90 -4.63
N SER A 189 8.19 -8.98 -3.87
CA SER A 189 9.10 -9.15 -2.75
C SER A 189 10.40 -9.83 -3.19
N ILE A 190 11.53 -9.30 -2.76
CA ILE A 190 12.87 -9.84 -3.02
C ILE A 190 13.21 -11.00 -2.07
N ALA A 191 12.33 -11.27 -1.08
CA ALA A 191 12.54 -12.12 0.08
C ALA A 191 13.67 -11.61 1.03
N PRO A 192 13.46 -11.63 2.36
CA PRO A 192 14.39 -11.04 3.33
C PRO A 192 15.63 -11.90 3.64
N ASP A 193 15.62 -13.17 3.25
CA ASP A 193 16.69 -14.11 3.60
C ASP A 193 17.82 -14.09 2.55
N HIS A 194 18.71 -13.10 2.68
CA HIS A 194 20.18 -13.15 2.51
C HIS A 194 20.85 -13.58 1.19
N TRP A 195 20.24 -13.41 0.01
CA TRP A 195 20.94 -13.69 -1.25
C TRP A 195 21.19 -12.41 -2.02
N TYR A 196 22.47 -12.01 -2.13
CA TYR A 196 22.89 -10.87 -2.95
C TYR A 196 22.80 -11.26 -4.41
N ALA A 197 21.61 -11.13 -5.00
CA ALA A 197 21.46 -11.26 -6.43
C ALA A 197 22.34 -10.20 -7.12
N SER A 198 23.10 -10.61 -8.13
CA SER A 198 23.85 -9.67 -8.97
C SER A 198 22.93 -8.86 -9.87
N ARG A 199 21.75 -9.43 -10.17
CA ARG A 199 20.74 -8.81 -11.03
C ARG A 199 19.34 -9.34 -10.73
N PHE A 200 18.39 -8.42 -10.67
CA PHE A 200 16.96 -8.71 -10.71
C PHE A 200 16.42 -8.54 -12.12
N ILE A 201 15.56 -9.47 -12.53
CA ILE A 201 14.87 -9.47 -13.82
C ILE A 201 13.38 -9.52 -13.50
N VAL A 202 12.63 -8.53 -13.96
CA VAL A 202 11.18 -8.52 -13.84
C VAL A 202 10.59 -8.72 -15.22
N GLU A 203 9.72 -9.71 -15.33
CA GLU A 203 8.97 -10.06 -16.53
C GLU A 203 7.51 -9.70 -16.28
N ALA A 204 6.90 -8.93 -17.19
CA ALA A 204 5.48 -8.62 -17.14
C ALA A 204 4.82 -9.10 -18.45
N SER A 205 3.73 -9.84 -18.34
CA SER A 205 2.97 -10.35 -19.48
C SER A 205 1.48 -10.18 -19.27
N GLY A 206 0.80 -9.58 -20.24
CA GLY A 206 -0.65 -9.52 -20.33
C GLY A 206 -1.25 -10.72 -21.07
N GLU A 207 -2.57 -10.80 -21.02
CA GLU A 207 -3.32 -11.86 -21.69
C GLU A 207 -3.23 -11.71 -23.22
N GLY A 208 -2.50 -12.61 -23.88
CA GLY A 208 -2.27 -12.57 -25.33
C GLY A 208 -0.88 -12.10 -25.75
N ASP A 209 0.00 -11.77 -24.80
CA ASP A 209 1.40 -11.48 -25.09
C ASP A 209 2.11 -12.72 -25.69
N ALA A 210 2.76 -12.53 -26.84
CA ALA A 210 3.61 -13.57 -27.43
C ALA A 210 4.92 -13.78 -26.65
N ALA A 211 5.36 -12.75 -25.92
CA ALA A 211 6.53 -12.77 -25.05
C ALA A 211 6.38 -11.71 -23.94
N PRO A 212 6.96 -11.91 -22.75
CA PRO A 212 6.89 -10.93 -21.67
C PRO A 212 7.72 -9.69 -21.97
N THR A 213 7.27 -8.53 -21.49
CA THR A 213 8.06 -7.30 -21.41
C THR A 213 9.02 -7.42 -20.23
N ILE A 214 10.32 -7.20 -20.48
CA ILE A 214 11.38 -7.46 -19.50
C ILE A 214 12.02 -6.15 -19.08
N ALA A 215 12.13 -5.92 -17.78
CA ALA A 215 12.94 -4.88 -17.18
C ALA A 215 13.97 -5.48 -16.22
N LYS A 216 15.12 -4.81 -16.09
CA LYS A 216 16.24 -5.31 -15.29
C LYS A 216 16.70 -4.24 -14.30
N ILE A 217 17.04 -4.65 -13.09
CA ILE A 217 17.73 -3.84 -12.11
C ILE A 217 19.04 -4.55 -11.78
N ASP A 218 20.16 -3.86 -12.00
CA ASP A 218 21.43 -4.28 -11.42
C ASP A 218 21.44 -3.88 -9.94
N ALA A 219 21.72 -4.83 -9.05
CA ALA A 219 21.81 -4.52 -7.63
C ALA A 219 23.08 -3.67 -7.40
N MET A 220 22.91 -2.38 -7.10
CA MET A 220 24.00 -1.45 -6.82
C MET A 220 23.78 -0.79 -5.44
N GLU A 221 24.34 -1.40 -4.40
CA GLU A 221 25.41 -0.84 -3.55
C GLU A 221 25.68 -1.86 -2.44
N GLN A 222 26.90 -2.39 -2.40
CA GLN A 222 27.33 -3.31 -1.36
C GLN A 222 27.23 -2.60 -0.02
N ASN A 223 26.44 -3.12 0.92
CA ASN A 223 26.64 -2.75 2.32
C ASN A 223 27.84 -3.54 2.85
N PRO A 224 29.03 -2.93 3.05
CA PRO A 224 30.23 -3.65 3.47
C PRO A 224 30.12 -4.23 4.89
N ALA A 225 29.09 -3.87 5.65
CA ALA A 225 28.86 -4.36 7.01
C ALA A 225 28.20 -5.74 7.06
N ALA A 226 27.65 -6.25 5.95
CA ALA A 226 26.93 -7.50 5.94
C ALA A 226 27.87 -8.70 5.72
N ARG A 227 28.78 -8.91 6.68
CA ARG A 227 29.53 -10.17 6.81
C ARG A 227 28.56 -11.28 7.19
N THR A 228 28.61 -12.40 6.46
CA THR A 228 27.79 -13.56 6.80
C THR A 228 28.49 -14.39 7.88
N LYS A 229 27.74 -15.05 8.77
CA LYS A 229 28.31 -16.06 9.69
C LYS A 229 29.01 -17.22 8.98
N ALA A 230 28.76 -17.40 7.67
CA ALA A 230 29.46 -18.38 6.84
C ALA A 230 30.91 -17.95 6.54
N ASP A 231 31.20 -16.65 6.52
CA ASP A 231 32.57 -16.12 6.39
C ASP A 231 33.37 -16.19 7.71
N ASP A 232 32.69 -16.37 8.85
CA ASP A 232 33.30 -16.56 10.18
C ASP A 232 33.66 -18.02 10.48
N LEU A 233 33.46 -18.94 9.53
CA LEU A 233 34.00 -20.29 9.61
C LEU A 233 35.45 -20.30 9.11
N ASP A 234 36.32 -19.67 9.89
CA ASP A 234 37.75 -19.93 9.79
C ASP A 234 37.98 -21.43 10.09
N PRO A 235 38.67 -22.18 9.20
CA PRO A 235 39.07 -23.54 9.52
C PRO A 235 40.08 -23.46 10.67
N LYS A 236 39.66 -23.90 11.87
CA LYS A 236 40.60 -24.10 12.97
C LYS A 236 41.69 -25.09 12.51
N PRO A 237 42.99 -24.73 12.66
CA PRO A 237 44.10 -25.62 12.33
C PRO A 237 44.14 -26.86 13.23
#